data_AF-A0A359MZW2-F1
#
_entry.id   AF-A0A359MZW2-F1
#
_cell.length_a   1.000
_cell.length_b   1.000
_cell.length_c   1.000
_cell.angle_alpha   90.00
_cell.angle_beta   90.00
_cell.angle_gamma   90.00
#
_symmetry.space_group_name_H-M   'P 1'
#
loop_
_entity.id
_entity.type
_entity.pdbx_description
1 polymer ?
#
loop_
_entity_poly.entity_id
_entity_poly.type
_entity_poly.pdbx_seq_one_letter_code
_entity_poly.pdbx_strand_id
1 'polypeptide(L)'
;MATFISVVPQLRTIRGQDRFTYQAGFPVQVGELVRIPWRRQIKTGLVVEVNVNPHPRAKAIVERTGVVLPQRYVNFLHWLATQYQVSEPAALL
;
A
#
# COMPACT_ATOMS: atom_id res chain seq x y z
N MET A 1 4.11 18.40 8.36
CA MET A 1 3.36 17.43 9.19
C MET A 1 3.57 16.06 8.60
N ALA A 2 3.76 15.04 9.43
CA ALA A 2 3.90 13.67 8.96
C ALA A 2 2.52 13.16 8.50
N THR A 3 2.40 12.76 7.24
CA THR A 3 1.16 12.16 6.71
C THR A 3 1.24 10.66 6.91
N PHE A 4 0.18 10.06 7.45
CA PHE A 4 0.08 8.61 7.53
C PHE A 4 -0.76 8.10 6.37
N ILE A 5 -0.34 7.00 5.76
CA ILE A 5 -1.01 6.40 4.62
C ILE A 5 -1.18 4.90 4.83
N SER A 6 -2.20 4.34 4.21
CA SER A 6 -2.45 2.90 4.17
C SER A 6 -1.90 2.31 2.88
N VAL A 7 -1.05 1.29 2.99
CA VAL A 7 -0.35 0.67 1.86
C VAL A 7 -0.63 -0.82 1.82
N VAL A 8 -0.94 -1.32 0.63
CA VAL A 8 -0.99 -2.74 0.31
C VAL A 8 0.38 -3.15 -0.24
N PRO A 9 1.20 -3.90 0.51
CA PRO A 9 2.49 -4.36 0.04
C PRO A 9 2.31 -5.46 -1.02
N GLN A 10 3.14 -5.45 -2.07
CA GLN A 10 3.22 -6.56 -3.02
C GLN A 10 3.92 -7.75 -2.35
N LEU A 11 3.13 -8.70 -1.84
CA LEU A 11 3.61 -9.87 -1.11
C LEU A 11 3.04 -11.15 -1.73
N ARG A 12 3.87 -12.20 -1.78
CA ARG A 12 3.43 -13.56 -2.08
C ARG A 12 2.87 -14.24 -0.82
N THR A 13 1.76 -13.72 -0.27
CA THR A 13 1.13 -14.29 0.93
C THR A 13 -0.40 -14.24 0.84
N ILE A 14 -1.05 -15.36 1.23
CA ILE A 14 -2.50 -15.57 1.23
C ILE A 14 -3.14 -15.29 2.61
N ARG A 15 -2.34 -15.00 3.65
CA ARG A 15 -2.83 -14.78 5.02
C ARG A 15 -2.13 -13.62 5.71
N GLY A 16 -2.90 -12.66 6.19
CA GLY A 16 -2.42 -11.53 7.00
C GLY A 16 -3.16 -10.25 6.65
N GLN A 17 -3.01 -9.23 7.51
CA GLN A 17 -3.53 -7.89 7.27
C GLN A 17 -3.16 -7.42 5.86
N ASP A 18 -4.14 -7.05 5.04
CA ASP A 18 -3.94 -6.68 3.64
C ASP A 18 -3.30 -5.29 3.49
N ARG A 19 -3.40 -4.48 4.54
CA ARG A 19 -3.05 -3.06 4.56
C ARG A 19 -2.22 -2.73 5.79
N PHE A 20 -1.19 -1.92 5.59
CA PHE A 20 -0.31 -1.47 6.67
C PHE A 20 -0.13 0.04 6.63
N THR A 21 -0.09 0.64 7.82
CA THR A 21 0.11 2.08 7.96
C THR A 21 1.59 2.43 7.88
N TYR A 22 1.93 3.37 7.01
CA TYR A 22 3.26 3.95 6.86
C TYR A 22 3.23 5.46 7.03
N GLN A 23 4.38 6.02 7.41
CA GLN A 23 4.59 7.46 7.45
C GLN A 23 5.18 7.95 6.13
N ALA A 24 4.54 8.91 5.51
CA ALA A 24 5.03 9.61 4.34
C ALA A 24 5.63 10.97 4.74
N GLY A 25 6.90 11.19 4.38
CA GLY A 25 7.60 12.46 4.54
C GLY A 25 7.40 13.42 3.36
N PHE A 26 6.55 13.07 2.41
CA PHE A 26 6.30 13.78 1.16
C PHE A 26 4.83 13.63 0.76
N PRO A 27 4.31 14.47 -0.14
CA PRO A 27 2.97 14.29 -0.70
C PRO A 27 2.86 12.97 -1.46
N VAL A 28 1.80 12.22 -1.18
CA VAL A 28 1.44 10.96 -1.83
C VAL A 28 -0.04 10.95 -2.12
N GLN A 29 -0.44 10.22 -3.14
CA GLN A 29 -1.84 10.07 -3.52
C GLN A 29 -2.24 8.60 -3.61
N VAL A 30 -3.56 8.35 -3.52
CA VAL A 30 -4.13 7.02 -3.74
C VAL A 30 -3.79 6.54 -5.16
N GLY A 31 -3.44 5.27 -5.28
CA GLY A 31 -3.00 4.67 -6.54
C GLY A 31 -1.49 4.76 -6.80
N GLU A 32 -0.75 5.56 -6.03
CA GLU A 32 0.71 5.66 -6.20
C GLU A 32 1.42 4.39 -5.74
N LEU A 33 2.42 3.94 -6.51
CA LEU A 33 3.33 2.89 -6.11
C LEU A 33 4.50 3.49 -5.32
N VAL A 34 4.75 2.92 -4.15
CA VAL A 34 5.78 3.35 -3.21
C VAL A 34 6.67 2.19 -2.83
N ARG A 35 7.85 2.50 -2.30
CA ARG A 35 8.82 1.51 -1.84
C ARG A 35 8.88 1.57 -0.33
N ILE A 36 8.51 0.47 0.31
CA ILE A 36 8.27 0.40 1.74
C ILE A 36 9.24 -0.60 2.40
N PRO A 37 9.66 -0.31 3.64
CA PRO A 37 10.42 -1.29 4.41
C PRO A 37 9.49 -2.42 4.85
N TRP A 38 9.86 -3.65 4.50
CA TRP A 38 9.16 -4.87 4.89
C TRP A 38 10.13 -5.90 5.45
N ARG A 39 10.06 -6.12 6.77
CA ARG A 39 11.04 -6.96 7.51
C ARG A 39 12.47 -6.51 7.21
N ARG A 40 13.27 -7.34 6.51
CA ARG A 40 14.67 -7.09 6.12
C ARG A 40 14.83 -6.75 4.64
N GLN A 41 13.73 -6.43 3.94
CA GLN A 41 13.71 -6.16 2.50
C GLN A 41 12.95 -4.85 2.22
N ILE A 42 13.13 -4.33 1.01
CA ILE A 42 12.31 -3.25 0.46
C ILE A 42 11.33 -3.90 -0.53
N LYS A 43 10.05 -3.54 -0.42
CA LYS A 43 8.98 -4.03 -1.29
C LYS A 43 8.28 -2.87 -1.97
N THR A 44 7.72 -3.13 -3.13
CA THR A 44 6.76 -2.22 -3.75
C THR A 44 5.43 -2.38 -3.02
N GLY A 45 4.72 -1.28 -2.80
CA GLY A 45 3.37 -1.27 -2.25
C GLY A 45 2.51 -0.23 -2.94
N LEU A 46 1.20 -0.48 -2.95
CA LEU A 46 0.19 0.41 -3.50
C LEU A 46 -0.43 1.25 -2.38
N VAL A 47 -0.44 2.57 -2.54
CA VAL A 47 -1.18 3.45 -1.63
C VAL A 47 -2.67 3.32 -1.91
N VAL A 48 -3.43 2.91 -0.90
CA VAL A 48 -4.90 2.75 -1.01
C VAL A 48 -5.68 3.81 -0.25
N GLU A 49 -5.05 4.48 0.72
CA GLU A 49 -5.68 5.53 1.52
C GLU A 49 -4.62 6.51 2.03
N VAL A 50 -4.98 7.80 2.09
CA VAL A 50 -4.11 8.88 2.58
C VAL A 50 -4.76 9.57 3.78
N ASN A 51 -3.96 10.17 4.66
CA ASN A 51 -4.41 10.82 5.89
C ASN A 51 -5.13 9.88 6.87
N VAL A 52 -4.64 8.65 6.98
CA VAL A 52 -5.19 7.67 7.93
C VAL A 52 -4.75 7.97 9.36
N ASN A 53 -5.39 7.31 10.32
CA ASN A 53 -5.02 7.43 11.73
C ASN A 53 -3.53 7.11 11.95
N PRO A 54 -2.80 7.94 12.71
CA PRO A 54 -1.41 7.68 13.08
C PRO A 54 -1.25 6.32 13.75
N HIS A 55 -0.22 5.57 13.37
CA HIS A 55 0.11 4.31 14.02
C HIS A 55 1.49 4.42 14.70
N PRO A 56 1.61 4.11 16.00
CA PRO A 56 2.83 4.38 16.78
C PRO A 56 4.06 3.59 16.31
N ARG A 57 3.86 2.50 15.58
CA ARG A 57 4.94 1.68 14.99
C ARG A 57 5.02 1.80 13.46
N ALA A 58 4.35 2.79 12.86
CA ALA A 58 4.44 3.01 11.42
C ALA A 58 5.89 3.33 11.03
N LYS A 59 6.41 2.62 10.04
CA LYS A 59 7.72 2.92 9.47
C LYS A 59 7.59 4.02 8.41
N ALA A 60 8.67 4.74 8.16
CA ALA A 60 8.74 5.67 7.04
C ALA A 60 8.79 4.92 5.71
N ILE A 61 8.15 5.47 4.68
CA ILE A 61 8.32 5.03 3.28
C ILE A 61 9.74 5.35 2.85
N VAL A 62 10.35 4.46 2.07
CA VAL A 62 11.73 4.62 1.58
C VAL A 62 11.79 5.62 0.44
N GLU A 63 10.99 5.41 -0.61
CA GLU A 63 11.04 6.21 -1.83
C GLU A 63 9.69 6.15 -2.58
N ARG A 64 9.47 7.17 -3.43
CA ARG A 64 8.38 7.21 -4.42
C ARG A 64 8.87 6.53 -5.69
N THR A 65 7.98 5.81 -6.38
CA THR A 65 8.32 5.28 -7.72
C THR A 65 7.96 6.25 -8.84
N GLY A 66 7.09 7.25 -8.56
CA GLY A 66 6.52 8.12 -9.58
C GLY A 66 5.41 7.47 -10.42
N VAL A 67 5.19 6.16 -10.27
CA VAL A 67 4.14 5.43 -10.98
C VAL A 67 2.82 5.57 -10.22
N VAL A 68 1.77 5.99 -10.92
CA VAL A 68 0.43 6.13 -10.36
C VAL A 68 -0.52 5.28 -11.18
N LEU A 69 -1.14 4.31 -10.52
CA LEU A 69 -2.16 3.48 -11.13
C LEU A 69 -3.47 4.29 -11.26
N PRO A 70 -4.14 4.25 -12.42
CA PRO A 70 -5.44 4.87 -12.57
C PRO A 70 -6.44 4.34 -11.53
N GLN A 71 -7.34 5.20 -11.04
CA GLN A 71 -8.34 4.81 -10.04
C GLN A 71 -9.17 3.58 -10.46
N ARG A 72 -9.49 3.46 -11.76
CA ARG A 72 -10.18 2.28 -12.31
C ARG A 72 -9.44 0.97 -12.03
N TYR A 73 -8.11 0.99 -12.04
CA TYR A 73 -7.28 -0.17 -11.78
C TYR A 73 -7.28 -0.51 -10.29
N VAL A 74 -7.15 0.50 -9.42
CA VAL A 74 -7.27 0.32 -7.96
C VAL A 74 -8.62 -0.28 -7.59
N ASN A 75 -9.70 0.22 -8.19
CA ASN A 75 -11.05 -0.30 -7.99
C ASN A 75 -11.19 -1.75 -8.50
N PHE A 76 -10.60 -2.07 -9.65
CA PHE A 76 -10.60 -3.42 -10.21
C PHE A 76 -9.87 -4.41 -9.28
N LEU A 77 -8.72 -4.04 -8.73
CA LEU A 77 -7.97 -4.88 -7.78
C LEU A 77 -8.79 -5.16 -6.53
N HIS A 78 -9.45 -4.14 -5.98
CA HIS A 78 -10.31 -4.28 -4.81
C HIS A 78 -11.52 -5.18 -5.08
N TRP A 79 -12.15 -5.00 -6.25
CA TRP A 79 -13.23 -5.89 -6.71
C TRP A 79 -12.75 -7.33 -6.85
N LEU A 80 -11.59 -7.56 -7.49
CA LEU A 80 -11.01 -8.89 -7.70
C LEU A 80 -10.69 -9.58 -6.37
N ALA A 81 -10.06 -8.85 -5.43
CA ALA A 81 -9.80 -9.35 -4.08
C ALA A 81 -11.09 -9.79 -3.37
N THR A 82 -12.13 -8.96 -3.46
CA THR A 82 -13.43 -9.22 -2.82
C THR A 82 -14.18 -10.39 -3.46
N GLN A 83 -14.26 -10.45 -4.80
CA GLN A 83 -15.01 -11.48 -5.51
C GLN A 83 -14.40 -12.86 -5.35
N TYR A 84 -13.07 -12.95 -5.41
CA TYR A 84 -12.36 -14.23 -5.33
C TYR A 84 -11.88 -14.58 -3.92
N GLN A 85 -12.21 -13.76 -2.92
CA GLN A 85 -11.78 -13.91 -1.52
C GLN A 85 -10.25 -14.09 -1.40
N VAL A 86 -9.51 -13.36 -2.22
CA VAL A 86 -8.04 -13.32 -2.19
C VAL A 86 -7.56 -12.04 -1.50
N SER A 87 -6.36 -12.07 -0.92
CA SER A 87 -5.75 -10.92 -0.28
C SER A 87 -5.46 -9.81 -1.31
N GLU A 88 -5.64 -8.53 -0.95
CA GLU A 88 -5.29 -7.40 -1.85
C GLU A 88 -3.82 -7.43 -2.31
N PRO A 89 -2.83 -7.82 -1.47
CA PRO A 89 -1.47 -8.10 -1.89
C PRO A 89 -1.34 -9.12 -3.02
N ALA A 90 -2.19 -10.16 -3.04
CA ALA A 90 -2.15 -11.21 -4.06
C ALA A 90 -2.76 -10.74 -5.39
N ALA A 91 -3.75 -9.84 -5.35
CA ALA A 91 -4.31 -9.22 -6.56
C ALA A 91 -3.31 -8.29 -7.29
N LEU A 92 -2.30 -7.78 -6.58
CA LEU A 92 -1.25 -6.91 -7.12
C LEU A 92 -0.09 -7.63 -7.85
N LEU A 93 -0.10 -8.97 -7.89
CA LEU A 93 0.94 -9.79 -8.54
C LEU A 93 0.59 -10.11 -9.99
#